data_AF-A0A9X1PMX8-F1
#
_entry.id   AF-A0A9X1PMX8-F1
#
_cell.length_a   1.000
_cell.length_b   1.000
_cell.length_c   1.000
_cell.angle_alpha   90.00
_cell.angle_beta   90.00
_cell.angle_gamma   90.00
#
_symmetry.space_group_name_H-M   'P 1'
#
loop_
_entity.id
_entity.type
_entity.pdbx_description
1 polymer ?
#
loop_
_entity_poly.entity_id
_entity_poly.type
_entity_poly.pdbx_seq_one_letter_code
_entity_poly.pdbx_strand_id
1 'polypeptide(L)'
;MKSTKEPKVKLTLTVKKSAIENAKKYAQLDGSSLSSIVEDYLVEYSKTSKAENQSDFKNSLAYQLMGCAKGGPLDNMTDDEIKDMRIKDRYGL
;
A
#
# COMPACT_ATOMS: atom_id res chain seq x y z
N MET A 1 -9.97 -22.19 -16.42
CA MET A 1 -9.05 -21.31 -15.68
C MET A 1 -8.69 -21.99 -14.37
N LYS A 2 -7.41 -22.26 -14.09
CA LYS A 2 -7.00 -22.86 -12.80
C LYS A 2 -6.97 -21.72 -11.77
N SER A 3 -7.81 -21.79 -10.74
CA SER A 3 -7.74 -20.87 -9.60
C SER A 3 -6.46 -21.18 -8.82
N THR A 4 -5.48 -20.28 -8.89
CA THR A 4 -4.24 -20.35 -8.10
C THR A 4 -4.61 -20.00 -6.66
N LYS A 5 -4.70 -21.02 -5.82
CA LYS A 5 -4.96 -20.86 -4.38
C LYS A 5 -3.68 -20.35 -3.69
N GLU A 6 -3.78 -19.24 -2.97
CA GLU A 6 -2.66 -18.70 -2.20
C GLU A 6 -2.19 -19.68 -1.11
N PRO A 7 -0.88 -19.73 -0.80
CA PRO A 7 -0.34 -20.58 0.24
C PRO A 7 -0.81 -20.14 1.62
N LYS A 8 -1.28 -21.09 2.43
CA LYS A 8 -1.75 -20.84 3.80
C LYS A 8 -0.58 -20.83 4.79
N VAL A 9 -0.55 -19.84 5.68
CA VAL A 9 0.44 -19.70 6.76
C VAL A 9 -0.23 -19.97 8.11
N LYS A 10 0.54 -20.47 9.10
CA LYS A 10 0.06 -20.67 10.47
C LYS A 10 0.47 -19.49 11.35
N LEU A 11 -0.50 -18.93 12.08
CA LEU A 11 -0.29 -17.90 13.08
C LEU A 11 -0.69 -18.44 14.46
N THR A 12 0.23 -18.39 15.42
CA THR A 12 -0.04 -18.79 16.82
C THR A 12 -0.19 -17.54 17.67
N LEU A 13 -1.33 -17.40 18.36
CA LEU A 13 -1.64 -16.24 19.19
C LEU A 13 -1.90 -16.66 20.64
N THR A 14 -1.42 -15.85 21.58
CA THR A 14 -1.77 -15.97 23.01
C THR A 14 -2.87 -14.97 23.33
N VAL A 15 -4.06 -15.48 23.63
CA VAL A 15 -5.26 -14.67 23.89
C VAL A 15 -6.00 -15.20 25.11
N LYS A 16 -6.72 -14.31 25.79
CA LYS A 16 -7.53 -14.68 26.96
C LYS A 16 -8.61 -15.68 26.55
N LYS A 17 -8.81 -16.72 27.37
CA LYS A 17 -9.84 -17.75 27.13
C LYS A 17 -11.25 -17.16 26.94
N SER A 18 -11.60 -16.17 27.75
CA SER A 18 -12.90 -15.47 27.66
C SER A 18 -13.11 -14.79 26.30
N ALA A 19 -12.06 -14.22 25.72
CA ALA A 19 -12.12 -13.60 24.40
C ALA A 19 -12.40 -14.65 23.31
N ILE A 20 -11.74 -15.82 23.37
CA ILE A 20 -11.97 -16.92 22.42
C ILE A 20 -13.40 -17.45 22.52
N GLU A 21 -13.94 -17.62 23.73
CA GLU A 21 -15.31 -18.12 23.91
C GLU A 21 -16.36 -17.16 23.35
N ASN A 22 -16.20 -15.86 23.61
CA ASN A 22 -17.10 -14.85 23.06
C ASN A 22 -17.02 -14.79 21.53
N ALA A 23 -15.82 -14.85 20.97
CA ALA A 23 -15.62 -14.85 19.52
C ALA A 23 -16.22 -16.11 18.86
N LYS A 24 -16.12 -17.28 19.51
CA LYS A 24 -16.77 -18.52 19.02
C LYS A 24 -18.30 -18.41 19.03
N LYS A 25 -18.88 -17.85 20.09
CA LYS A 25 -20.34 -17.62 20.17
C LYS A 25 -20.79 -16.68 19.06
N TYR A 26 -20.06 -15.59 18.85
CA TYR A 26 -20.33 -14.64 17.76
C TYR A 26 -20.26 -15.33 16.40
N ALA A 27 -19.20 -16.09 16.12
CA ALA A 27 -19.02 -16.81 14.86
C ALA A 27 -20.17 -17.79 14.57
N GLN A 28 -20.66 -18.49 15.58
CA GLN A 28 -21.81 -19.39 15.46
C GLN A 28 -23.10 -18.64 15.12
N LEU A 29 -23.32 -17.46 15.71
CA LEU A 29 -24.50 -16.64 15.42
C LEU A 29 -24.46 -16.03 14.01
N ASP A 30 -23.27 -15.64 13.56
CA ASP A 30 -23.02 -15.06 12.23
C ASP A 30 -23.04 -16.12 11.10
N GLY A 31 -22.91 -17.40 11.43
CA GLY A 31 -22.81 -18.48 10.45
C GLY A 31 -21.41 -18.61 9.82
N SER A 32 -20.41 -17.94 10.40
CA SER A 32 -19.04 -17.87 9.91
C SER A 32 -18.08 -18.68 10.77
N SER A 33 -16.91 -19.03 10.22
CA SER A 33 -15.84 -19.65 11.02
C SER A 33 -15.01 -18.59 11.73
N LEU A 34 -14.50 -18.89 12.93
CA LEU A 34 -13.60 -17.98 13.64
C LEU A 34 -12.35 -17.64 12.81
N SER A 35 -11.83 -18.61 12.04
CA SER A 35 -10.70 -18.38 11.13
C SER A 35 -11.03 -17.38 10.02
N SER A 36 -12.23 -17.44 9.45
CA SER A 36 -12.69 -16.50 8.42
C SER A 36 -12.76 -15.07 8.97
N ILE A 37 -13.37 -14.91 10.14
CA ILE A 37 -13.49 -13.60 10.79
C ILE A 37 -12.12 -12.98 11.07
N VAL A 38 -11.17 -13.78 11.55
CA VAL A 38 -9.80 -13.32 11.83
C VAL A 38 -9.07 -12.95 10.54
N GLU A 39 -9.22 -13.74 9.48
CA GLU A 39 -8.62 -13.44 8.17
C GLU A 39 -9.15 -12.11 7.61
N ASP A 40 -10.47 -11.93 7.61
CA ASP A 40 -11.11 -10.72 7.11
C ASP A 40 -10.65 -9.48 7.88
N TYR A 41 -10.57 -9.59 9.20
CA TYR A 41 -10.04 -8.52 10.06
C TYR A 41 -8.59 -8.17 9.71
N LEU A 42 -7.71 -9.16 9.53
CA LEU A 42 -6.31 -8.91 9.17
C LEU A 42 -6.19 -8.26 7.78
N VAL A 43 -7.02 -8.67 6.82
CA VAL A 43 -7.08 -8.06 5.48
C VAL A 43 -7.53 -6.60 5.59
N GLU A 44 -8.60 -6.30 6.31
CA GLU A 44 -9.11 -4.93 6.49
C GLU A 44 -8.10 -4.04 7.23
N TYR A 45 -7.48 -4.58 8.29
CA TYR A 45 -6.42 -3.90 9.03
C TYR A 45 -5.23 -3.53 8.13
N SER A 46 -4.84 -4.44 7.22
CA SER A 46 -3.74 -4.19 6.27
C SER A 46 -4.07 -3.14 5.19
N LYS A 47 -5.35 -2.93 4.87
CA LYS A 47 -5.77 -1.86 3.94
C LYS A 47 -5.63 -0.49 4.60
N THR A 48 -5.98 -0.42 5.88
CA THR A 48 -5.89 0.81 6.66
C THR A 48 -4.44 1.27 6.81
N SER A 49 -3.50 0.36 7.07
CA SER A 49 -2.07 0.71 7.21
C SER A 49 -1.38 1.07 5.88
N LYS A 50 -1.85 0.58 4.74
CA LYS A 50 -1.34 0.98 3.42
C LYS A 50 -1.79 2.38 2.99
N ALA A 51 -2.87 2.91 3.57
CA ALA A 51 -3.38 4.23 3.23
C ALA A 51 -2.44 5.36 3.69
N GLU A 52 -1.68 5.16 4.76
CA GLU A 52 -0.87 6.22 5.40
C GLU A 52 0.43 6.57 4.66
N ASN A 53 0.89 5.77 3.68
CA ASN A 53 2.17 6.04 3.00
C ASN A 53 2.06 6.30 1.49
N GLN A 54 0.93 5.99 0.85
CA GLN A 54 0.75 6.20 -0.61
C GLN A 54 -0.20 7.34 -0.97
N SER A 55 -1.15 7.68 -0.09
CA SER A 55 -2.13 8.73 -0.39
C SER A 55 -1.50 10.13 -0.32
N ASP A 56 -0.66 10.39 0.69
CA ASP A 56 0.01 11.68 0.85
C ASP A 56 1.00 11.99 -0.27
N PHE A 57 1.72 10.98 -0.79
CA PHE A 57 2.64 11.18 -1.92
C PHE A 57 1.88 11.50 -3.23
N LYS A 58 0.76 10.83 -3.49
CA LYS A 58 -0.07 11.07 -4.70
C LYS A 58 -0.88 12.36 -4.63
N ASN A 59 -1.19 12.84 -3.42
CA ASN A 59 -1.90 14.09 -3.19
C ASN A 59 -0.98 15.32 -3.08
N SER A 60 0.35 15.13 -3.11
CA SER A 60 1.30 16.23 -3.14
C SER A 60 1.15 17.06 -4.42
N LEU A 61 1.16 18.38 -4.29
CA LEU A 61 1.17 19.32 -5.42
C LEU A 61 2.29 18.99 -6.41
N ALA A 62 3.46 18.53 -5.92
CA ALA A 62 4.58 18.14 -6.76
C ALA A 62 4.28 16.90 -7.63
N TYR A 63 3.49 15.94 -7.12
CA TYR A 63 3.07 14.76 -7.88
C TYR A 63 1.95 15.09 -8.87
N GLN A 64 1.01 15.95 -8.49
CA GLN A 64 -0.05 16.43 -9.39
C GLN A 64 0.50 17.28 -10.55
N LEU A 65 1.60 18.00 -10.30
CA LEU A 65 2.31 18.79 -11.32
C LEU A 65 3.35 17.97 -12.11
N MET A 66 3.59 16.72 -11.71
CA MET A 66 4.51 15.81 -12.39
C MET A 66 3.90 15.40 -13.74
N GLY A 67 4.56 15.77 -14.83
CA GLY A 67 4.06 15.52 -16.20
C GLY A 67 3.17 16.63 -16.77
N CYS A 68 2.89 17.72 -16.06
CA CYS A 68 2.29 18.92 -16.65
C CYS A 68 3.25 19.65 -17.60
N ALA A 69 4.56 19.45 -17.42
CA ALA A 69 5.58 19.85 -18.38
C ALA A 69 5.83 18.77 -19.45
N LYS A 70 4.81 17.97 -19.82
CA LYS A 70 4.89 17.15 -21.04
C LYS A 70 5.03 18.09 -22.24
N GLY A 71 6.07 17.90 -23.03
CA GLY A 71 6.49 18.80 -24.11
C GLY A 71 7.40 19.96 -23.67
N GLY A 72 7.87 19.98 -22.42
CA GLY A 72 8.93 20.89 -21.98
C GLY A 72 10.29 20.51 -22.58
N PRO A 73 11.29 21.41 -22.54
CA PRO A 73 12.61 21.15 -23.12
C PRO A 73 13.36 19.94 -22.53
N LEU A 74 12.87 19.38 -21.42
CA LEU A 74 13.48 18.26 -20.69
C LEU A 74 12.78 16.91 -20.95
N ASP A 75 11.71 16.87 -21.74
CA ASP A 75 10.84 15.69 -21.89
C ASP A 75 11.51 14.53 -22.66
N ASN A 76 12.55 14.84 -23.46
CA ASN A 76 13.34 13.87 -24.22
C ASN A 76 14.78 13.73 -23.71
N MET A 77 15.08 14.27 -22.54
CA MET A 77 16.44 14.30 -22.01
C MET A 77 16.58 13.28 -20.89
N THR A 78 17.71 12.59 -20.89
CA THR A 78 18.10 11.69 -19.82
C THR A 78 18.51 12.47 -18.56
N ASP A 79 18.39 11.84 -17.40
CA ASP A 79 18.71 12.45 -16.10
C ASP A 79 20.13 13.06 -16.06
N ASP A 80 21.08 12.45 -16.77
CA ASP A 80 22.46 12.95 -16.88
C ASP A 80 22.54 14.27 -17.68
N GLU A 81 21.77 14.41 -18.75
CA GLU A 81 21.72 15.64 -19.57
C GLU A 81 21.06 16.81 -18.81
N ILE A 82 20.03 16.50 -18.01
CA ILE A 82 19.36 17.48 -17.14
C ILE A 82 20.34 17.98 -16.07
N LYS A 83 21.15 17.07 -15.51
CA LYS A 83 22.16 17.41 -14.50
C LYS A 83 23.27 18.27 -15.06
N ASP A 84 23.73 17.99 -16.28
CA ASP A 84 24.74 18.79 -16.97
C ASP A 84 24.26 20.21 -17.28
N MET A 85 23.01 20.37 -17.74
CA MET A 85 22.42 21.70 -17.94
C MET A 85 22.32 22.50 -16.64
N ARG A 86 21.95 21.85 -15.53
CA ARG A 86 21.90 22.50 -14.21
C ARG A 86 23.28 22.99 -13.74
N ILE A 87 24.34 22.24 -14.06
CA ILE A 87 25.71 22.64 -13.71
C ILE A 87 26.14 23.84 -14.56
N LYS A 88 25.90 23.80 -15.87
CA LYS A 88 26.22 24.91 -16.78
C LYS A 88 25.51 26.21 -16.40
N ASP A 89 24.21 26.14 -16.11
CA ASP A 89 23.41 27.30 -15.69
C ASP A 89 23.89 27.89 -14.35
N ARG A 90 24.27 27.04 -13.38
CA ARG A 90 24.79 27.48 -12.08
C ARG A 90 26.13 28.21 -12.17
N TYR A 91 26.97 27.80 -13.12
CA TYR A 91 28.35 28.31 -13.25
C TYR A 91 28.55 29.23 -14.46
N GLY A 92 27.48 29.53 -15.22
CA GLY A 92 27.50 30.43 -16.38
C GLY A 92 28.40 29.96 -17.53
N LEU A 93 28.48 28.64 -17.75
CA LEU A 93 29.32 27.98 -18.76
C LEU A 93 28.57 27.76 -20.08
#